data_AF-A0AAE1QEM4-F1
#
_entry.id   AF-A0AAE1QEM4-F1
#
_cell.length_a   1.000
_cell.length_b   1.000
_cell.length_c   1.000
_cell.angle_alpha   90.00
_cell.angle_beta   90.00
_cell.angle_gamma   90.00
#
_symmetry.space_group_name_H-M   'P 1'
#
loop_
_entity.id
_entity.type
_entity.pdbx_description
1 polymer ?
#
loop_
_entity_poly.entity_id
_entity_poly.type
_entity_poly.pdbx_seq_one_letter_code
_entity_poly.pdbx_strand_id
1 'polypeptide(L)'
;MLLQEVDERRKVIMGALSPRITAKAKDNEWKAVTEAVNSISRVSRDVLEIRKKFRTFRSEVKKKAAKEKSEREVTGGGIPDTKDWKPTEEALLALNETEAIEGHSGPFESEDVIAGKFD
;
A
#
# COMPACT_ATOMS: atom_id res chain seq x y z
N MET A 1 7.80 -2.81 -10.33
CA MET A 1 6.89 -3.74 -11.01
C MET A 1 5.51 -3.93 -10.36
N LEU A 2 5.34 -4.15 -9.05
CA LEU A 2 4.02 -3.89 -8.41
C LEU A 2 3.94 -2.48 -7.82
N LEU A 3 4.92 -2.12 -6.99
CA LEU A 3 4.99 -0.81 -6.34
C LEU A 3 5.03 0.34 -7.33
N GLN A 4 5.78 0.18 -8.43
CA GLN A 4 5.86 1.17 -9.50
C GLN A 4 4.48 1.40 -10.15
N GLU A 5 3.77 0.34 -10.55
CA GLU A 5 2.43 0.47 -11.13
C GLU A 5 1.43 1.12 -10.15
N VAL A 6 1.58 0.83 -8.85
CA VAL A 6 0.79 1.45 -7.77
C VAL A 6 1.20 2.91 -7.54
N ASP A 7 2.48 3.25 -7.63
CA ASP A 7 3.00 4.62 -7.46
C ASP A 7 2.56 5.54 -8.60
N GLU A 8 2.59 5.05 -9.84
CA GLU A 8 2.09 5.75 -11.02
C GLU A 8 0.60 6.07 -10.90
N ARG A 9 -0.17 5.21 -10.22
CA ARG A 9 -1.62 5.32 -10.02
C ARG A 9 -2.02 5.73 -8.60
N ARG A 10 -1.05 6.18 -7.79
CA ARG A 10 -1.24 6.38 -6.34
C ARG A 10 -2.37 7.36 -6.02
N LYS A 11 -2.54 8.41 -6.83
CA LYS A 11 -3.56 9.44 -6.62
C LYS A 11 -4.97 8.85 -6.55
N VAL A 12 -5.23 7.79 -7.31
CA VAL A 12 -6.53 7.10 -7.32
C VAL A 12 -6.54 5.94 -6.33
N ILE A 13 -5.51 5.09 -6.35
CA ILE A 13 -5.44 3.89 -5.50
C ILE A 13 -5.42 4.24 -4.01
N MET A 14 -4.63 5.25 -3.66
CA MET A 14 -4.40 5.69 -2.29
C MET A 14 -5.27 6.89 -1.89
N GLY A 15 -5.64 7.74 -2.84
CA GLY A 15 -6.43 8.93 -2.56
C GLY A 15 -7.77 8.63 -1.88
N ALA A 16 -8.25 9.55 -1.04
CA ALA A 16 -9.53 9.41 -0.36
C ALA A 16 -10.70 9.30 -1.35
N LEU A 17 -11.77 8.61 -0.95
CA LEU A 17 -13.00 8.60 -1.74
C LEU A 17 -13.54 10.02 -1.82
N SER A 18 -13.77 10.48 -3.04
CA SER A 18 -14.24 11.82 -3.34
C SER A 18 -15.16 11.76 -4.55
N PRO A 19 -15.92 12.82 -4.87
CA PRO A 19 -16.74 12.85 -6.08
C PRO A 19 -15.94 12.57 -7.37
N ARG A 20 -14.62 12.79 -7.33
CA ARG A 20 -13.67 12.53 -8.41
C ARG A 20 -13.03 11.13 -8.32
N ILE A 21 -12.88 10.57 -7.11
CA ILE A 21 -12.27 9.25 -6.86
C ILE A 21 -13.35 8.34 -6.28
N THR A 22 -14.03 7.61 -7.16
CA THR A 22 -15.08 6.65 -6.75
C THR A 22 -14.48 5.27 -6.45
N ALA A 23 -15.21 4.45 -5.69
CA ALA A 23 -14.80 3.06 -5.43
C ALA A 23 -14.63 2.27 -6.75
N LYS A 24 -15.46 2.54 -7.76
CA LYS A 24 -15.35 1.96 -9.10
C LYS A 24 -14.08 2.42 -9.83
N ALA A 25 -13.69 3.69 -9.69
CA ALA A 25 -12.43 4.18 -10.25
C ALA A 25 -11.23 3.50 -9.59
N LYS A 26 -11.26 3.30 -8.27
CA LYS A 26 -10.23 2.51 -7.56
C LYS A 26 -10.15 1.07 -8.06
N ASP A 27 -11.30 0.41 -8.23
CA ASP A 27 -11.35 -0.97 -8.74
C ASP A 27 -10.77 -1.10 -10.15
N ASN A 28 -11.09 -0.16 -11.04
CA ASN A 28 -10.54 -0.11 -12.39
C ASN A 28 -9.01 0.07 -12.38
N GLU A 29 -8.47 0.95 -11.52
CA GLU A 29 -7.02 1.11 -11.42
C GLU A 29 -6.35 -0.14 -10.84
N TRP A 30 -6.98 -0.82 -9.88
CA TRP A 30 -6.47 -2.09 -9.37
C TRP A 30 -6.46 -3.20 -10.42
N LYS A 31 -7.47 -3.22 -11.32
CA LYS A 31 -7.48 -4.10 -12.48
C LYS A 31 -6.34 -3.78 -13.44
N ALA A 32 -6.13 -2.50 -13.76
CA ALA A 32 -5.03 -2.07 -14.62
C ALA A 32 -3.65 -2.45 -14.03
N VAL A 33 -3.43 -2.23 -12.73
CA VAL A 33 -2.21 -2.69 -12.03
C VAL A 33 -2.07 -4.21 -12.13
N THR A 34 -3.15 -4.95 -11.94
CA THR A 34 -3.13 -6.41 -11.99
C THR A 34 -2.79 -6.92 -13.39
N GLU A 35 -3.35 -6.31 -14.43
CA GLU A 35 -3.06 -6.63 -15.83
C GLU A 35 -1.60 -6.33 -16.16
N ALA A 36 -1.08 -5.16 -15.78
CA ALA A 36 0.32 -4.81 -15.98
C ALA A 36 1.26 -5.77 -15.24
N VAL A 37 0.93 -6.13 -13.99
CA VAL A 37 1.70 -7.10 -13.20
C VAL A 37 1.62 -8.51 -13.78
N ASN A 38 0.49 -8.90 -14.34
CA ASN A 38 0.31 -10.20 -15.00
C ASN A 38 1.05 -10.24 -16.33
N SER A 39 1.10 -9.14 -17.09
CA SER A 39 1.83 -9.04 -18.37
C SER A 39 3.33 -9.32 -18.21
N ILE A 40 3.92 -8.89 -17.09
CA ILE A 40 5.34 -9.11 -16.76
C ILE A 40 5.59 -10.40 -15.95
N SER A 41 4.54 -11.06 -15.47
CA SER A 41 4.61 -12.21 -14.57
C SER A 41 4.26 -13.49 -15.31
N ARG A 42 5.03 -14.57 -15.08
CA ARG A 42 4.69 -15.91 -15.61
C ARG A 42 3.47 -16.54 -14.94
N VAL A 43 2.94 -15.89 -13.90
CA VAL A 43 1.81 -16.36 -13.10
C VAL A 43 0.72 -15.29 -13.14
N SER A 44 -0.47 -15.67 -13.58
CA SER A 44 -1.69 -14.86 -13.49
C SER A 44 -2.12 -14.80 -12.03
N ARG A 45 -2.26 -13.58 -11.50
CA ARG A 45 -2.76 -13.31 -10.16
C ARG A 45 -4.06 -12.56 -10.24
N ASP A 46 -4.96 -12.88 -9.32
CA ASP A 46 -6.23 -12.19 -9.17
C ASP A 46 -6.03 -10.80 -8.55
N VAL A 47 -6.95 -9.88 -8.87
CA VAL A 47 -6.95 -8.51 -8.35
C VAL A 47 -6.98 -8.51 -6.82
N LEU A 48 -7.72 -9.44 -6.20
CA LEU A 48 -7.79 -9.60 -4.75
C LEU A 48 -6.43 -9.99 -4.15
N GLU A 49 -5.72 -10.91 -4.80
CA GLU A 49 -4.39 -11.34 -4.37
C GLU A 49 -3.36 -10.22 -4.51
N ILE A 50 -3.44 -9.42 -5.58
CA ILE A 50 -2.59 -8.23 -5.75
C ILE A 50 -2.85 -7.19 -4.66
N ARG A 51 -4.11 -6.89 -4.36
CA ARG A 51 -4.51 -5.97 -3.29
C ARG A 51 -4.04 -6.46 -1.93
N LYS A 52 -4.25 -7.74 -1.63
CA LYS A 52 -3.80 -8.39 -0.39
C LYS A 52 -2.29 -8.32 -0.25
N LYS A 53 -1.55 -8.66 -1.30
CA LYS A 53 -0.08 -8.61 -1.31
C LYS A 53 0.44 -7.20 -1.07
N PHE A 54 -0.16 -6.20 -1.73
CA PHE A 54 0.17 -4.80 -1.49
C PHE A 54 -0.10 -4.39 -0.05
N ARG A 55 -1.27 -4.74 0.51
CA ARG A 55 -1.63 -4.44 1.90
C ARG A 55 -0.68 -5.10 2.91
N THR A 56 -0.37 -6.38 2.74
CA THR A 56 0.58 -7.09 3.60
C THR A 56 1.95 -6.41 3.56
N PHE A 57 2.46 -6.16 2.36
CA PHE A 57 3.76 -5.53 2.18
C PHE A 57 3.81 -4.12 2.80
N ARG A 58 2.74 -3.33 2.61
CA ARG A 58 2.57 -2.01 3.24
C ARG A 58 2.53 -2.08 4.77
N SER A 59 1.84 -3.07 5.32
CA SER A 59 1.75 -3.29 6.77
C SER A 59 3.10 -3.69 7.37
N GLU A 60 3.83 -4.59 6.71
CA GLU A 60 5.17 -5.02 7.15
C GLU A 60 6.15 -3.85 7.18
N VAL A 61 6.16 -3.03 6.12
CA VAL A 61 7.00 -1.82 6.05
C VAL A 61 6.62 -0.81 7.14
N LYS A 62 5.33 -0.53 7.34
CA LYS A 62 4.86 0.34 8.44
C LYS A 62 5.28 -0.19 9.81
N LYS A 63 5.14 -1.49 10.05
CA LYS A 63 5.51 -2.12 11.32
C LYS A 63 7.02 -2.04 11.57
N LYS A 64 7.83 -2.27 10.53
CA LYS A 64 9.29 -2.14 10.59
C LYS A 64 9.69 -0.69 10.88
N ALA A 65 9.04 0.28 10.23
CA ALA A 65 9.29 1.70 10.45
C ALA A 65 8.87 2.17 11.86
N ALA A 66 7.71 1.72 12.33
CA ALA A 66 7.24 2.02 13.69
C ALA A 66 8.14 1.40 14.76
N LYS A 67 8.64 0.18 14.53
CA LYS A 67 9.62 -0.47 15.41
C LYS A 67 10.92 0.34 15.45
N GLU A 68 11.44 0.76 14.29
CA GLU A 68 12.64 1.59 14.22
C GLU A 68 12.45 2.93 14.94
N LYS A 69 11.30 3.59 14.74
CA LYS A 69 10.97 4.84 15.44
C LYS A 69 10.92 4.65 16.96
N SER A 70 10.25 3.60 17.43
CA SER A 70 10.15 3.27 18.86
C SER A 70 11.53 2.93 19.46
N GLU A 71 12.37 2.19 18.74
CA GLU A 71 13.76 1.90 19.15
C GLU A 71 14.61 3.18 19.28
N ARG A 72 14.44 4.13 18.35
CA ARG A 72 15.08 5.46 18.41
C ARG A 72 14.55 6.32 19.57
N GLU A 73 13.27 6.21 19.92
CA GLU A 73 12.66 6.98 21.01
C GLU A 73 13.01 6.39 22.39
N VAL A 74 13.19 5.06 22.49
CA VAL A 74 13.52 4.35 23.74
C VAL A 74 15.01 4.43 24.08
N THR A 75 15.89 4.42 23.08
CA THR A 75 17.33 4.58 23.29
C THR A 75 17.72 6.02 23.02
N GLY A 76 17.85 6.84 24.07
CA GLY A 76 18.13 8.28 23.95
C GLY A 76 19.37 8.63 23.11
N GLY A 77 19.22 8.69 21.80
CA GLY A 77 20.28 9.01 20.83
C GLY A 77 21.21 7.85 20.44
N GLY A 78 20.81 6.59 20.56
CA GLY A 78 21.62 5.44 20.09
C GLY A 78 21.62 5.32 18.56
N ILE A 79 22.80 5.09 17.96
CA ILE A 79 22.99 4.94 16.51
C ILE A 79 22.01 3.89 15.97
N PRO A 80 21.16 4.22 14.98
CA PRO A 80 20.22 3.25 14.46
C PRO A 80 20.99 2.07 13.88
N ASP A 81 20.59 0.86 14.28
CA ASP A 81 20.91 -0.36 13.54
C ASP A 81 20.60 -0.04 12.07
N THR A 82 21.63 0.00 11.22
CA THR A 82 21.52 0.27 9.79
C THR A 82 20.80 -0.91 9.17
N LYS A 83 19.49 -0.99 9.38
CA LYS A 83 18.67 -2.06 8.88
C LYS A 83 18.47 -1.77 7.42
N ASP A 84 19.26 -2.41 6.56
CA ASP A 84 19.21 -2.27 5.11
C ASP A 84 17.76 -2.37 4.63
N TRP A 85 17.18 -1.21 4.31
CA TRP A 85 15.90 -1.13 3.65
C TRP A 85 16.11 -1.55 2.21
N LYS A 86 15.34 -2.52 1.74
CA LYS A 86 15.35 -2.85 0.31
C LYS A 86 14.85 -1.61 -0.45
N PRO A 87 15.33 -1.36 -1.68
CA PRO A 87 14.87 -0.23 -2.50
C PRO A 87 13.34 -0.20 -2.66
N THR A 88 12.69 -1.36 -2.65
CA THR A 88 11.22 -1.50 -2.70
C THR A 88 10.53 -1.08 -1.40
N GLU A 89 11.16 -1.29 -0.25
CA GLU A 89 10.61 -0.86 1.04
C GLU A 89 10.76 0.66 1.22
N GLU A 90 11.90 1.23 0.81
CA GLU A 90 12.14 2.68 0.83
C GLU A 90 11.16 3.43 -0.10
N ALA A 91 10.94 2.91 -1.30
CA ALA A 91 9.92 3.45 -2.20
C ALA A 91 8.51 3.43 -1.59
N LEU A 92 8.17 2.39 -0.82
CA LEU A 92 6.88 2.29 -0.15
C LEU A 92 6.76 3.20 1.09
N LEU A 93 7.87 3.46 1.78
CA LEU A 93 7.98 4.47 2.83
C LEU A 93 7.70 5.85 2.26
N ALA A 94 8.41 6.25 1.21
CA ALA A 94 8.20 7.53 0.54
C ALA A 94 6.76 7.69 0.03
N LEU A 95 6.19 6.60 -0.50
CA LEU A 95 4.79 6.55 -0.93
C LEU A 95 3.80 6.76 0.23
N ASN A 96 4.09 6.22 1.41
CA ASN A 96 3.27 6.42 2.62
C ASN A 96 3.42 7.81 3.24
N GLU A 97 4.63 8.36 3.26
CA GLU A 97 4.88 9.70 3.83
C GLU A 97 4.21 10.79 3.00
N THR A 98 4.15 10.62 1.68
CA THR A 98 3.44 11.54 0.78
C THR A 98 1.93 11.57 1.08
N GLU A 99 1.31 10.44 1.40
CA GLU A 99 -0.09 10.42 1.86
C GLU A 99 -0.27 11.07 3.23
N ALA A 100 0.70 10.92 4.14
CA ALA A 100 0.61 11.53 5.47
C ALA A 100 0.63 13.06 5.41
N ILE A 101 1.34 13.64 4.42
CA ILE A 101 1.38 15.09 4.17
C ILE A 101 0.03 15.60 3.62
N GLU A 102 -0.72 14.76 2.89
CA GLU A 102 -2.00 15.14 2.28
C GLU A 102 -3.20 15.08 3.25
N GLY A 103 -2.96 14.82 4.54
CA GLY A 103 -3.95 14.90 5.61
C GLY A 103 -4.71 13.58 5.83
N HIS A 104 -4.41 12.92 6.94
CA HIS A 104 -5.21 11.81 7.44
C HIS A 104 -6.26 12.32 8.44
N SER A 105 -7.53 12.14 8.12
CA SER A 105 -8.59 12.02 9.13
C SER A 105 -9.49 10.86 8.72
N GLY A 106 -9.41 9.75 9.46
CA GLY A 106 -10.28 8.60 9.26
C GLY A 106 -9.71 7.27 9.79
N PRO A 107 -10.36 6.62 10.77
CA PRO A 107 -10.00 5.27 11.18
C PRO A 107 -10.25 4.29 10.02
N PHE A 108 -9.35 3.32 9.88
CA PHE A 108 -9.45 2.10 9.06
C PHE A 108 -10.88 1.82 8.55
N GLU A 109 -11.18 2.24 7.31
CA GLU A 109 -12.46 1.91 6.68
C GLU A 109 -12.49 0.42 6.32
N SER A 110 -13.35 -0.27 7.06
CA SER A 110 -14.34 -1.26 6.65
C SER A 110 -13.86 -2.47 5.85
N GLU A 111 -13.96 -3.63 6.51
CA GLU A 111 -14.10 -4.93 5.85
C GLU A 111 -15.15 -4.85 4.74
N ASP A 112 -14.69 -5.04 3.50
CA ASP A 112 -15.57 -5.36 2.38
C ASP A 112 -16.10 -6.78 2.64
N VAL A 113 -17.26 -6.84 3.31
CA VAL A 113 -18.06 -8.06 3.42
C VAL A 113 -18.57 -8.35 2.01
N ILE A 114 -17.77 -9.07 1.22
CA ILE A 114 -18.26 -9.77 0.04
C ILE A 114 -19.07 -10.96 0.56
N ALA A 115 -20.29 -10.69 1.04
CA ALA A 115 -21.30 -11.71 1.23
C ALA A 115 -21.70 -12.22 -0.16
N GLY A 116 -20.93 -13.20 -0.66
CA GLY A 116 -21.35 -14.04 -1.75
C GLY A 116 -22.63 -14.76 -1.33
N LYS A 117 -23.75 -14.39 -1.95
CA LYS A 117 -24.94 -15.22 -1.99
C LYS A 117 -25.06 -15.68 -3.44
N PHE A 118 -24.52 -16.86 -3.70
CA PHE A 118 -24.87 -17.64 -4.89
C PHE A 118 -26.32 -18.12 -4.71
N ASP A 119 -27.10 -17.97 -5.78
CA ASP A 119 -28.46 -18.50 -5.95
C ASP A 119 -28.45 -20.04 -5.94
#